data_AF-A0A2G0E5W9-F1
#
_entry.id   AF-A0A2G0E5W9-F1
#
_cell.length_a   1.000
_cell.length_b   1.000
_cell.length_c   1.000
_cell.angle_alpha   90.00
_cell.angle_beta   90.00
_cell.angle_gamma   90.00
#
_symmetry.space_group_name_H-M   'P 1'
#
loop_
_entity.id
_entity.type
_entity.pdbx_description
1 polymer ?
#
loop_
_entity_poly.entity_id
_entity_poly.type
_entity_poly.pdbx_seq_one_letter_code
_entity_poly.pdbx_strand_id
1 'polypeptide(L)'
;TAYNLINHLTEIQPTDTVMILGASGAVGSSLIQLLHEKGIRVLTSASSKNEEKVRKLGASAFAAYDKTDPGMQFANQADLVIDATKGSIKGETGIQILKPGGRYVALNDLPDLDLRQKKEGFYESFVPRKEYQD
;
A
#
# COMPACT_ATOMS: atom_id res chain seq x y z
N THR A 1 -5.75 -12.08 6.19
CA THR A 1 -5.27 -10.68 6.17
C THR A 1 -5.55 -9.97 4.87
N ALA A 2 -4.97 -10.35 3.72
CA ALA A 2 -5.19 -9.62 2.46
C ALA A 2 -6.67 -9.58 2.02
N TYR A 3 -7.36 -10.73 2.06
CA TYR A 3 -8.79 -10.83 1.74
C TYR A 3 -9.64 -9.93 2.66
N ASN A 4 -9.48 -10.09 3.98
CA ASN A 4 -10.17 -9.32 5.01
C ASN A 4 -9.86 -7.81 4.90
N LEU A 5 -8.63 -7.44 4.53
CA LEU A 5 -8.27 -6.05 4.29
C LEU A 5 -9.11 -5.48 3.13
N ILE A 6 -9.21 -6.19 2.01
CA ILE A 6 -9.96 -5.71 0.84
C ILE A 6 -11.48 -5.72 1.08
N ASN A 7 -12.00 -6.66 1.87
CA ASN A 7 -13.44 -6.78 2.12
C ASN A 7 -13.94 -5.93 3.29
N HIS A 8 -13.08 -5.63 4.28
CA HIS A 8 -13.46 -4.82 5.45
C HIS A 8 -12.83 -3.42 5.47
N LEU A 9 -11.85 -3.11 4.61
CA LEU A 9 -11.61 -1.71 4.24
C LEU A 9 -12.69 -1.33 3.23
N THR A 10 -13.85 -0.96 3.75
CA THR A 10 -15.13 -0.80 3.04
C THR A 10 -15.20 0.37 2.04
N GLU A 11 -14.09 0.91 1.54
CA GLU A 11 -14.14 2.14 0.72
C GLU A 11 -13.24 2.17 -0.51
N ILE A 12 -12.59 1.07 -0.91
CA ILE A 12 -11.79 1.10 -2.15
C ILE A 12 -12.72 1.19 -3.36
N GLN A 13 -12.66 2.30 -4.09
CA GLN A 13 -13.44 2.53 -5.29
C GLN A 13 -12.69 1.98 -6.52
N PRO A 14 -13.40 1.56 -7.58
CA PRO A 14 -12.77 1.14 -8.85
C PRO A 14 -11.87 2.21 -9.48
N THR A 15 -12.12 3.49 -9.19
CA THR A 15 -11.34 4.64 -9.67
C THR A 15 -10.09 4.93 -8.84
N ASP A 16 -9.93 4.29 -7.69
CA ASP A 16 -8.82 4.57 -6.79
C ASP A 16 -7.50 4.07 -7.36
N THR A 17 -6.43 4.79 -6.99
CA THR A 17 -5.07 4.31 -7.14
C THR A 17 -4.55 3.84 -5.78
N VAL A 18 -4.18 2.57 -5.71
CA VAL A 18 -3.69 1.95 -4.47
C VAL A 18 -2.18 1.72 -4.56
N MET A 19 -1.44 2.21 -3.56
CA MET A 19 -0.02 1.90 -3.38
C MET A 19 0.17 0.75 -2.40
N ILE A 20 0.95 -0.26 -2.78
CA ILE A 20 1.37 -1.34 -1.90
C ILE A 20 2.88 -1.25 -1.63
N LEU A 21 3.24 -0.92 -0.39
CA LEU A 21 4.60 -1.04 0.12
C LEU A 21 4.83 -2.48 0.63
N GLY A 22 6.00 -3.06 0.36
CA GLY A 22 6.27 -4.47 0.69
C GLY A 22 5.62 -5.45 -0.30
N ALA A 23 5.49 -5.03 -1.56
CA ALA A 23 4.74 -5.71 -2.62
C ALA A 23 5.13 -7.19 -2.84
N SER A 24 6.39 -7.57 -2.65
CA SER A 24 6.87 -8.93 -2.89
C SER A 24 6.63 -9.91 -1.74
N GLY A 25 6.20 -9.42 -0.58
CA GLY A 25 5.93 -10.22 0.62
C GLY A 25 4.57 -10.95 0.55
N ALA A 26 4.32 -11.85 1.50
CA ALA A 26 3.14 -12.72 1.49
C ALA A 26 1.82 -11.95 1.34
N VAL A 27 1.60 -10.94 2.19
CA VAL A 27 0.36 -10.13 2.14
C VAL A 27 0.33 -9.23 0.90
N GLY A 28 1.45 -8.54 0.60
CA GLY A 28 1.55 -7.66 -0.56
C GLY A 28 1.24 -8.37 -1.88
N SER A 29 1.78 -9.57 -2.10
CA SER A 29 1.53 -10.34 -3.33
C SER A 29 0.07 -10.76 -3.50
N SER A 30 -0.62 -11.04 -2.40
CA SER A 30 -2.05 -11.36 -2.44
C SER A 30 -2.88 -10.10 -2.73
N LEU A 31 -2.54 -8.96 -2.11
CA LEU A 31 -3.23 -7.70 -2.34
C LEU A 31 -3.15 -7.24 -3.79
N ILE A 32 -1.98 -7.38 -4.44
CA ILE A 32 -1.81 -6.99 -5.84
C ILE A 32 -2.79 -7.76 -6.73
N GLN A 33 -2.85 -9.09 -6.59
CA GLN A 33 -3.73 -9.93 -7.40
C GLN A 33 -5.20 -9.58 -7.18
N LEU A 34 -5.63 -9.50 -5.92
CA LEU A 34 -7.02 -9.21 -5.57
C LEU A 34 -7.49 -7.83 -6.05
N LEU A 35 -6.63 -6.81 -6.00
CA LEU A 35 -6.95 -5.47 -6.52
C LEU A 35 -6.91 -5.43 -8.04
N HIS A 36 -5.95 -6.13 -8.66
CA HIS A 36 -5.86 -6.25 -10.11
C HIS A 36 -7.10 -6.93 -10.70
N GLU A 37 -7.57 -8.02 -10.09
CA GLU A 37 -8.81 -8.71 -10.47
C GLU A 37 -10.05 -7.81 -10.36
N LYS A 38 -10.02 -6.82 -9.46
CA LYS A 38 -11.06 -5.77 -9.33
C LYS A 38 -10.90 -4.61 -10.31
N GLY A 39 -9.90 -4.64 -11.19
CA GLY A 39 -9.62 -3.58 -12.16
C GLY A 39 -9.02 -2.31 -11.55
N ILE A 40 -8.57 -2.35 -10.30
CA ILE A 40 -8.03 -1.21 -9.57
C ILE A 40 -6.58 -0.97 -10.00
N ARG A 41 -6.18 0.31 -10.10
CA ARG A 41 -4.79 0.67 -10.43
C ARG A 41 -3.88 0.43 -9.24
N VAL A 42 -2.88 -0.43 -9.40
CA VAL A 42 -1.96 -0.84 -8.32
C VAL A 42 -0.55 -0.31 -8.57
N LEU A 43 -0.10 0.62 -7.75
CA LEU A 43 1.29 1.03 -7.64
C LEU A 43 2.01 0.12 -6.63
N THR A 44 3.25 -0.23 -6.89
CA THR A 44 3.99 -1.18 -6.06
C THR A 44 5.42 -0.75 -5.82
N SER A 45 5.96 -1.12 -4.66
CA SER A 45 7.41 -1.06 -4.40
C SER A 45 7.95 -2.32 -3.73
N ALA A 46 9.07 -2.81 -4.27
CA ALA A 46 9.89 -3.89 -3.74
C ALA A 46 11.35 -3.70 -4.20
N SER A 47 12.25 -4.63 -3.88
CA SER A 47 13.61 -4.63 -4.47
C SER A 47 13.55 -5.01 -5.95
N SER A 48 14.48 -4.50 -6.75
CA SER A 48 14.52 -4.68 -8.21
C SER A 48 14.49 -6.15 -8.63
N LYS A 49 15.09 -7.05 -7.84
CA LYS A 49 15.06 -8.50 -8.09
C LYS A 49 13.66 -9.11 -8.10
N ASN A 50 12.66 -8.43 -7.55
CA ASN A 50 11.28 -8.89 -7.49
C ASN A 50 10.39 -8.27 -8.58
N GLU A 51 10.92 -7.40 -9.45
CA GLU A 51 10.13 -6.65 -10.42
C GLU A 51 9.28 -7.56 -11.31
N GLU A 52 9.91 -8.58 -11.93
CA GLU A 52 9.22 -9.49 -12.84
C GLU A 52 8.07 -10.22 -12.12
N LYS A 53 8.33 -10.72 -10.92
CA LYS A 53 7.30 -11.38 -10.08
C LYS A 53 6.15 -10.43 -9.79
N VAL A 54 6.45 -9.22 -9.33
CA VAL A 54 5.43 -8.23 -8.92
C VAL A 54 4.58 -7.77 -10.10
N ARG A 55 5.18 -7.56 -11.28
CA ARG A 55 4.45 -7.22 -12.50
C ARG A 55 3.53 -8.35 -12.95
N LYS A 56 3.99 -9.60 -12.90
CA LYS A 56 3.17 -10.78 -13.22
C LYS A 56 1.94 -10.93 -12.33
N LEU A 57 1.97 -10.38 -11.11
CA LEU A 57 0.83 -10.40 -10.19
C LEU A 57 -0.24 -9.35 -10.50
N GLY A 58 0.01 -8.42 -11.44
CA GLY A 58 -0.97 -7.39 -11.83
C GLY A 58 -0.60 -5.96 -11.45
N ALA A 59 0.65 -5.70 -11.05
CA ALA A 59 1.10 -4.34 -10.74
C ALA A 59 1.04 -3.41 -11.97
N SER A 60 0.31 -2.30 -11.88
CA SER A 60 0.20 -1.28 -12.93
C SER A 60 1.48 -0.46 -13.07
N ALA A 61 2.18 -0.20 -11.95
CA ALA A 61 3.48 0.44 -11.93
C ALA A 61 4.35 -0.12 -10.79
N PHE A 62 5.66 -0.02 -10.96
CA PHE A 62 6.65 -0.57 -10.05
C PHE A 62 7.77 0.43 -9.78
N ALA A 63 8.17 0.58 -8.51
CA ALA A 63 9.35 1.30 -8.08
C ALA A 63 10.28 0.36 -7.29
N ALA A 64 11.48 0.15 -7.84
CA ALA A 64 12.54 -0.57 -7.18
C ALA A 64 13.18 0.33 -6.11
N TYR A 65 12.90 0.12 -4.82
CA TYR A 65 13.42 1.00 -3.75
C TYR A 65 14.94 0.98 -3.61
N ASP A 66 15.62 0.00 -4.22
CA ASP A 66 17.07 -0.16 -4.29
C ASP A 66 17.68 0.45 -5.56
N LYS A 67 16.87 1.16 -6.36
CA LYS A 67 17.28 1.84 -7.60
C LYS A 67 16.78 3.28 -7.67
N THR A 68 15.56 3.52 -7.21
CA THR A 68 14.90 4.83 -7.22
C THR A 68 14.29 5.11 -5.86
N ASP A 69 13.93 6.36 -5.61
CA ASP A 69 13.08 6.73 -4.48
C ASP A 69 11.60 6.57 -4.89
N PRO A 70 10.87 5.58 -4.34
CA PRO A 70 9.45 5.40 -4.64
C PRO A 70 8.59 6.61 -4.22
N GLY A 71 9.01 7.33 -3.18
CA GLY A 71 8.32 8.49 -2.64
C GLY A 71 8.27 9.63 -3.64
N MET A 72 9.42 9.91 -4.27
CA MET A 72 9.49 10.86 -5.38
C MET A 72 8.80 10.33 -6.65
N GLN A 73 9.01 9.06 -7.00
CA GLN A 73 8.47 8.47 -8.23
C GLN A 73 6.94 8.45 -8.27
N PHE A 74 6.29 8.25 -7.12
CA PHE A 74 4.84 8.15 -7.01
C PHE A 74 4.21 9.26 -6.17
N ALA A 75 4.91 10.39 -5.99
CA ALA A 75 4.45 11.49 -5.15
C ALA A 75 3.02 11.93 -5.47
N ASN A 76 2.16 11.97 -4.44
CA ASN A 76 0.75 12.38 -4.53
C ASN A 76 -0.10 11.61 -5.57
N GLN A 77 0.17 10.33 -5.80
CA GLN A 77 -0.57 9.52 -6.78
C GLN A 77 -1.58 8.56 -6.16
N ALA A 78 -1.43 8.16 -4.89
CA ALA A 78 -2.26 7.12 -4.30
C ALA A 78 -3.40 7.69 -3.44
N ASP A 79 -4.63 7.25 -3.70
CA ASP A 79 -5.80 7.51 -2.85
C ASP A 79 -5.71 6.68 -1.56
N LEU A 80 -5.13 5.48 -1.67
CA LEU A 80 -4.88 4.57 -0.56
C LEU A 80 -3.44 4.05 -0.59
N VAL A 81 -2.73 4.16 0.53
CA VAL A 81 -1.44 3.49 0.77
C VAL A 81 -1.66 2.34 1.73
N ILE A 82 -1.30 1.13 1.33
CA ILE A 82 -1.24 -0.05 2.20
C ILE A 82 0.23 -0.36 2.48
N ASP A 83 0.62 -0.18 3.74
CA ASP A 83 1.95 -0.52 4.22
C ASP A 83 1.99 -1.93 4.80
N ALA A 84 2.46 -2.87 3.99
CA ALA A 84 2.70 -4.25 4.38
C ALA A 84 4.16 -4.51 4.80
N THR A 85 4.95 -3.45 5.07
CA THR A 85 6.32 -3.57 5.56
C THR A 85 6.35 -3.75 7.08
N LYS A 86 7.48 -4.24 7.61
CA LYS A 86 7.70 -4.37 9.06
C LYS A 86 8.21 -3.05 9.63
N GLY A 87 7.67 -2.62 10.78
CA GLY A 87 8.21 -1.52 11.59
C GLY A 87 8.11 -0.12 10.98
N SER A 88 7.14 0.14 10.09
CA SER A 88 6.92 1.45 9.42
C SER A 88 8.15 2.07 8.78
N ILE A 89 9.18 1.29 8.43
CA ILE A 89 10.47 1.81 7.91
C ILE A 89 10.26 2.65 6.64
N LYS A 90 9.11 2.48 5.97
CA LYS A 90 8.72 3.19 4.76
C LYS A 90 7.60 4.22 4.98
N GLY A 91 7.36 4.64 6.22
CA GLY A 91 6.31 5.57 6.58
C GLY A 91 6.39 6.92 5.85
N GLU A 92 7.58 7.52 5.80
CA GLU A 92 7.81 8.75 5.04
C GLU A 92 7.56 8.56 3.54
N THR A 93 8.08 7.47 2.96
CA THR A 93 7.85 7.11 1.55
C THR A 93 6.36 6.99 1.26
N GLY A 94 5.60 6.27 2.08
CA GLY A 94 4.15 6.13 1.87
C GLY A 94 3.41 7.45 2.02
N ILE A 95 3.78 8.31 2.98
CA ILE A 95 3.18 9.65 3.15
C ILE A 95 3.44 10.54 1.92
N GLN A 96 4.65 10.48 1.33
CA GLN A 96 4.93 11.24 0.11
C GLN A 96 4.06 10.76 -1.07
N ILE A 97 3.83 9.46 -1.20
CA ILE A 97 3.01 8.85 -2.26
C ILE A 97 1.53 9.15 -2.10
N LEU A 98 1.05 9.24 -0.87
CA LEU A 98 -0.36 9.50 -0.54
C LEU A 98 -0.84 10.80 -1.17
N LYS A 99 -2.05 10.87 -1.72
CA LYS A 99 -2.67 12.16 -2.09
C LYS A 99 -3.06 12.94 -0.82
N PRO A 100 -3.13 14.28 -0.85
CA PRO A 100 -3.78 15.05 0.22
C PRO A 100 -5.20 14.51 0.47
N GLY A 101 -5.53 14.26 1.74
CA GLY A 101 -6.83 13.67 2.14
C GLY A 101 -6.96 12.16 1.89
N GLY A 102 -5.90 11.50 1.38
CA GLY A 102 -5.88 10.06 1.16
C GLY A 102 -5.83 9.25 2.46
N ARG A 103 -5.94 7.93 2.31
CA ARG A 103 -5.90 6.97 3.43
C ARG A 103 -4.58 6.20 3.48
N TYR A 104 -3.97 6.11 4.65
CA TYR A 104 -2.81 5.28 4.93
C TYR A 104 -3.19 4.17 5.90
N VAL A 105 -3.03 2.92 5.47
CA VAL A 105 -3.31 1.73 6.27
C VAL A 105 -2.02 0.97 6.52
N ALA A 106 -1.61 0.89 7.78
CA ALA A 106 -0.47 0.06 8.19
C ALA A 106 -0.93 -1.32 8.66
N LEU A 107 -0.28 -2.38 8.20
CA LEU A 107 -0.56 -3.75 8.69
C LEU A 107 0.21 -4.12 9.96
N ASN A 108 1.19 -3.30 10.35
CA ASN A 108 1.97 -3.48 11.56
C ASN A 108 1.91 -2.19 12.37
N ASP A 109 2.86 -1.29 12.14
CA ASP A 109 3.01 -0.05 12.91
C ASP A 109 2.66 1.15 12.02
N LEU A 110 2.07 2.20 12.61
CA LEU A 110 1.87 3.47 11.92
C LEU A 110 3.15 4.30 11.92
N PRO A 111 3.38 5.15 10.91
CA PRO A 111 4.43 6.16 10.96
C PRO A 111 4.28 7.06 12.20
N ASP A 112 5.38 7.60 12.69
CA ASP A 112 5.40 8.51 13.84
C ASP A 112 4.41 9.67 13.67
N LEU A 113 3.86 10.14 14.79
CA LEU A 113 2.87 11.23 14.80
C LEU A 113 3.38 12.48 14.06
N ASP A 114 4.64 12.85 14.27
CA ASP A 114 5.25 14.02 13.62
C ASP A 114 5.30 13.88 12.09
N LEU A 115 5.47 12.66 11.57
CA LEU A 115 5.41 12.42 10.13
C LEU A 115 3.98 12.54 9.60
N ARG A 116 3.01 11.99 10.33
CA ARG A 116 1.59 12.03 9.95
C ARG A 116 1.03 13.45 9.94
N GLN A 117 1.52 14.34 10.81
CA GLN A 117 1.09 15.74 10.84
C GLN A 117 1.62 16.57 9.67
N LYS A 118 2.62 16.09 8.92
CA LYS A 118 3.17 16.80 7.75
C LYS A 118 2.23 16.78 6.55
N LYS A 119 1.21 15.91 6.54
CA LYS A 119 0.31 15.77 5.41
C LYS A 119 -1.10 15.42 5.86
N GLU A 120 -2.07 16.14 5.34
CA GLU A 120 -3.47 15.82 5.57
C GLU A 120 -3.79 14.43 4.99
N GLY A 121 -4.35 13.58 5.83
CA GLY A 121 -4.75 12.22 5.48
C GLY A 121 -5.32 11.47 6.68
N PHE A 122 -5.92 10.31 6.40
CA PHE A 122 -6.44 9.41 7.41
C PHE A 122 -5.44 8.28 7.64
N TYR A 123 -5.01 8.07 8.89
CA TYR A 123 -3.97 7.11 9.24
C TYR A 123 -4.51 6.08 10.21
N GLU A 124 -4.56 4.82 9.78
CA GLU A 124 -5.07 3.72 10.60
C GLU A 124 -4.18 2.48 10.56
N SER A 125 -4.12 1.77 11.67
CA SER A 125 -3.51 0.44 11.75
C SER A 125 -4.59 -0.62 11.54
N PHE A 126 -4.34 -1.56 10.63
CA PHE A 126 -5.21 -2.72 10.43
C PHE A 126 -4.66 -3.92 11.19
N VAL A 127 -5.42 -4.35 12.20
CA VAL A 127 -5.16 -5.58 12.94
C VAL A 127 -6.26 -6.58 12.58
N PRO A 128 -5.93 -7.74 11.99
CA PRO A 128 -6.92 -8.78 11.74
C PRO A 128 -7.55 -9.24 13.06
N ARG A 129 -8.88 -9.14 13.17
CA ARG A 129 -9.65 -9.72 14.28
C ARG A 129 -9.93 -11.20 14.04
N LYS A 130 -10.15 -11.97 15.11
CA LYS A 130 -10.54 -13.39 14.97
C LYS A 130 -12.01 -13.57 14.61
N GLU A 131 -12.84 -12.54 14.81
CA GLU A 131 -14.30 -12.63 14.64
C GLU A 131 -14.81 -12.26 13.24
N TYR A 132 -13.97 -12.30 12.18
CA TYR A 132 -14.50 -12.19 10.83
C TYR A 132 -15.40 -13.41 10.56
N GLN A 133 -16.72 -13.18 10.45
CA GLN A 133 -17.75 -14.24 10.36
C GLN A 133 -18.03 -14.70 8.92
N ASP A 134 -17.14 -14.36 8.00
CA ASP A 134 -17.17 -14.64 6.57
C ASP A 134 -16.31 -15.85 6.17
#